data_AF-A0A368Q568-F1
#
_entry.id   AF-A0A368Q568-F1
#
_cell.length_a   1.000
_cell.length_b   1.000
_cell.length_c   1.000
_cell.angle_alpha   90.00
_cell.angle_beta   90.00
_cell.angle_gamma   90.00
#
_symmetry.space_group_name_H-M   'P 1'
#
loop_
_entity.id
_entity.type
_entity.pdbx_description
1 polymer ?
#
loop_
_entity_poly.entity_id
_entity_poly.type
_entity_poly.pdbx_seq_one_letter_code
_entity_poly.pdbx_strand_id
1 'polypeptide(L)'
;MFFEDYNCVQCIENCEETLSHLFFECPISQACWIFLGINWDVNLPPLDMIIQAREQFGNCIFREIVIIASWAIWTHRNGIIFDGLEKSLARWKHSFEEELKLPV
;
A
#
# COMPACT_ATOMS: atom_id res chain seq x y z
N MET A 1 -27.73 -6.93 -15.45
CA MET A 1 -26.44 -7.54 -15.13
C MET A 1 -25.48 -6.39 -14.93
N PHE A 2 -25.27 -5.99 -13.68
CA PHE A 2 -24.32 -4.91 -13.36
C PHE A 2 -22.94 -5.56 -13.40
N PHE A 3 -22.05 -5.09 -14.28
CA PHE A 3 -20.66 -5.50 -14.23
C PHE A 3 -20.12 -5.05 -12.87
N GLU A 4 -19.63 -5.98 -12.06
CA GLU A 4 -18.81 -5.64 -10.90
C GLU A 4 -17.63 -4.83 -11.44
N ASP A 5 -17.52 -3.60 -10.99
CA ASP A 5 -16.39 -2.75 -11.34
C ASP A 5 -15.17 -3.28 -10.57
N TYR A 6 -14.33 -4.08 -11.25
CA TYR A 6 -13.10 -4.63 -10.70
C TYR A 6 -11.98 -3.60 -10.62
N ASN A 7 -12.26 -2.33 -10.87
CA ASN A 7 -11.27 -1.27 -10.75
C ASN A 7 -10.86 -1.06 -9.29
N CYS A 8 -9.60 -0.70 -9.11
CA CYS A 8 -9.06 -0.34 -7.81
C CYS A 8 -9.76 0.91 -7.29
N VAL A 9 -10.51 0.74 -6.21
CA VAL A 9 -11.28 1.82 -5.55
C VAL A 9 -10.40 2.92 -4.97
N GLN A 10 -9.11 2.65 -4.78
CA GLN A 10 -8.11 3.61 -4.33
C GLN A 10 -7.50 4.41 -5.48
N CYS A 11 -7.57 3.89 -6.69
CA CYS A 11 -6.98 4.49 -7.88
C CYS A 11 -7.90 5.55 -8.49
N ILE A 12 -7.30 6.55 -9.13
CA ILE A 12 -8.02 7.60 -9.87
C ILE A 12 -8.14 7.22 -11.36
N GLU A 13 -7.29 6.31 -11.84
CA GLU A 13 -7.11 6.00 -13.25
C GLU A 13 -8.03 4.87 -13.77
N ASN A 14 -9.03 4.44 -12.99
CA ASN A 14 -9.93 3.33 -13.33
C ASN A 14 -9.18 2.09 -13.84
N CYS A 15 -8.10 1.73 -13.14
CA CYS A 15 -7.30 0.55 -13.42
C CYS A 15 -7.83 -0.66 -12.66
N GLU A 16 -7.79 -1.85 -13.26
CA GLU A 16 -8.18 -3.11 -12.61
C GLU A 16 -7.35 -3.37 -11.34
N GLU A 17 -8.03 -3.79 -10.27
CA GLU A 17 -7.39 -4.11 -9.00
C GLU A 17 -6.71 -5.48 -9.07
N THR A 18 -5.38 -5.47 -9.16
CA THR A 18 -4.53 -6.65 -8.90
C THR A 18 -3.75 -6.46 -7.61
N LEU A 19 -3.12 -7.52 -7.08
CA LEU A 19 -2.22 -7.39 -5.93
C LEU A 19 -1.04 -6.45 -6.25
N SER A 20 -0.47 -6.56 -7.45
CA SER A 20 0.60 -5.67 -7.90
C SER A 20 0.13 -4.22 -7.94
N HIS A 21 -1.06 -3.99 -8.50
CA HIS A 21 -1.62 -2.65 -8.57
C HIS A 21 -1.91 -2.07 -7.19
N LEU A 22 -2.65 -2.81 -6.36
CA LEU A 22 -3.06 -2.38 -5.03
C LEU A 22 -1.87 -2.01 -4.16
N PHE A 23 -0.80 -2.81 -4.17
CA PHE A 23 0.32 -2.58 -3.27
C PHE A 23 1.45 -1.74 -3.87
N PHE A 24 1.70 -1.75 -5.19
CA PHE A 24 2.93 -1.16 -5.73
C PHE A 24 2.71 -0.11 -6.84
N GLU A 25 1.62 -0.20 -7.61
CA GLU A 25 1.44 0.66 -8.79
C GLU A 25 0.39 1.75 -8.58
N CYS A 26 -0.60 1.52 -7.72
CA CYS A 26 -1.64 2.49 -7.42
C CYS A 26 -1.01 3.80 -6.91
N PRO A 27 -1.40 4.98 -7.44
CA PRO A 27 -0.79 6.26 -7.06
C PRO A 27 -0.85 6.55 -5.55
N ILE A 28 -1.91 6.11 -4.85
CA ILE A 28 -2.00 6.25 -3.39
C ILE A 28 -0.96 5.37 -2.71
N SER A 29 -0.85 4.10 -3.09
CA SER A 29 0.12 3.17 -2.51
C SER A 29 1.55 3.61 -2.78
N GLN A 30 1.86 4.13 -3.97
CA GLN A 30 3.16 4.74 -4.26
C GLN A 30 3.46 5.91 -3.33
N ALA A 31 2.49 6.81 -3.12
CA ALA A 31 2.65 7.91 -2.18
C ALA A 31 2.89 7.42 -0.73
N CYS A 32 2.23 6.34 -0.31
CA CYS A 32 2.47 5.69 0.98
C CYS A 32 3.92 5.19 1.12
N TRP A 33 4.46 4.52 0.11
CA TRP A 33 5.83 4.01 0.13
C TRP A 33 6.88 5.12 0.06
N ILE A 34 6.66 6.15 -0.78
CA ILE A 34 7.51 7.34 -0.84
C ILE A 34 7.57 8.03 0.52
N PHE A 35 6.44 8.13 1.23
CA PHE A 35 6.40 8.68 2.59
C PHE A 35 7.29 7.89 3.57
N LEU A 36 7.39 6.57 3.39
CA LEU A 36 8.25 5.68 4.20
C LEU A 36 9.70 5.63 3.72
N GLY A 37 10.05 6.35 2.65
CA GLY A 37 11.39 6.29 2.04
C GLY A 37 11.68 4.98 1.32
N ILE A 38 10.64 4.22 0.94
CA ILE A 38 10.76 2.97 0.19
C ILE A 38 10.38 3.25 -1.26
N ASN A 39 11.26 2.88 -2.20
CA ASN A 39 10.98 2.94 -3.62
C ASN A 39 11.02 1.52 -4.21
N TRP A 40 9.92 1.09 -4.81
CA TRP A 40 9.81 -0.24 -5.38
C TRP A 40 10.16 -0.22 -6.87
N ASP A 41 11.10 -1.07 -7.28
CA ASP A 41 11.36 -1.31 -8.71
C ASP A 41 10.42 -2.41 -9.24
N VAL A 42 9.26 -1.98 -9.73
CA VAL A 42 8.20 -2.87 -10.26
C VAL A 42 8.60 -3.60 -11.55
N ASN A 43 9.77 -3.30 -12.13
CA ASN A 43 10.29 -4.02 -13.30
C ASN A 43 11.03 -5.30 -12.90
N LEU A 44 11.31 -5.50 -11.61
CA LEU A 44 11.99 -6.68 -11.11
C LEU A 44 11.01 -7.80 -10.74
N PRO A 45 11.47 -9.06 -10.74
CA PRO A 45 10.74 -10.14 -10.08
C PRO A 45 10.45 -9.79 -8.60
N PRO A 46 9.30 -10.19 -8.04
CA PRO A 46 8.88 -9.74 -6.71
C PRO A 46 9.89 -9.99 -5.58
N LEU A 47 10.62 -11.11 -5.63
CA LEU A 47 11.65 -11.41 -4.63
C LEU A 47 12.85 -10.45 -4.74
N ASP A 48 13.32 -10.19 -5.96
CA ASP A 48 14.44 -9.29 -6.22
C ASP A 48 14.08 -7.85 -5.86
N MET A 49 12.84 -7.44 -6.14
CA MET A 49 12.27 -6.15 -5.73
C MET A 49 12.32 -5.97 -4.21
N ILE A 50 11.92 -7.00 -3.45
CA ILE A 50 11.97 -6.98 -1.97
C ILE A 50 13.40 -6.95 -1.43
N ILE A 51 14.30 -7.75 -2.01
CA ILE A 51 15.71 -7.76 -1.62
C ILE A 51 16.34 -6.39 -1.86
N GLN A 52 16.15 -5.82 -3.04
CA GLN A 52 16.66 -4.49 -3.39
C GLN A 52 16.15 -3.42 -2.42
N ALA A 53 14.83 -3.36 -2.18
CA ALA A 53 14.24 -2.38 -1.27
C ALA A 53 14.76 -2.53 0.17
N ARG A 54 14.97 -3.78 0.63
CA ARG A 54 15.54 -4.06 1.95
C ARG A 54 16.97 -3.55 2.08
N GLU A 55 17.81 -3.80 1.07
CA GLU A 55 19.20 -3.34 1.04
C GLU A 55 19.29 -1.81 1.03
N GLN A 56 18.43 -1.14 0.25
CA GLN A 56 18.36 0.32 0.19
C GLN A 56 17.85 0.93 1.51
N PHE A 57 16.88 0.30 2.17
CA PHE A 57 16.34 0.79 3.44
C PHE A 57 17.35 0.68 4.59
N GLY A 58 18.20 -0.36 4.59
CA GLY A 58 19.39 -0.44 5.45
C GLY A 58 19.12 -0.64 6.95
N ASN A 59 17.90 -0.99 7.36
CA ASN A 59 17.51 -1.17 8.76
C ASN A 59 16.79 -2.52 8.99
N CYS A 60 17.00 -3.13 10.16
CA CYS A 60 16.40 -4.41 10.54
C CYS A 60 14.87 -4.36 10.65
N ILE A 61 14.27 -3.19 10.89
CA ILE A 61 12.81 -3.00 10.99
C ILE A 61 12.09 -2.99 9.64
N PHE A 62 12.80 -3.15 8.51
CA PHE A 62 12.23 -3.08 7.16
C PHE A 62 11.00 -3.96 7.01
N ARG A 63 11.09 -5.21 7.50
CA ARG A 63 10.02 -6.19 7.34
C ARG A 63 8.75 -5.75 8.09
N GLU A 64 8.91 -5.29 9.32
CA GLU A 64 7.82 -4.81 10.16
C GLU A 64 7.15 -3.59 9.52
N ILE A 65 7.94 -2.63 9.02
CA ILE A 65 7.42 -1.46 8.30
C ILE A 65 6.62 -1.87 7.05
N VAL A 66 7.15 -2.78 6.23
CA VAL A 66 6.46 -3.24 5.01
C VAL A 66 5.16 -3.96 5.34
N ILE A 67 5.14 -4.80 6.37
CA ILE A 67 3.94 -5.52 6.80
C ILE A 67 2.87 -4.54 7.28
N ILE A 68 3.22 -3.62 8.18
CA ILE A 68 2.28 -2.66 8.76
C ILE A 68 1.77 -1.68 7.69
N ALA A 69 2.64 -1.20 6.81
CA ALA A 69 2.25 -0.34 5.70
C ALA A 69 1.30 -1.03 4.73
N SER A 70 1.58 -2.28 4.37
CA SER A 70 0.70 -3.11 3.52
C SER A 70 -0.66 -3.34 4.19
N TRP A 71 -0.66 -3.63 5.50
CA TRP A 71 -1.89 -3.75 6.29
C TRP A 71 -2.70 -2.45 6.26
N ALA A 72 -2.07 -1.30 6.50
CA ALA A 72 -2.73 0.00 6.45
C ALA A 72 -3.27 0.34 5.04
N ILE A 73 -2.58 -0.06 3.96
CA ILE A 73 -3.09 0.08 2.58
C ILE A 73 -4.38 -0.74 2.42
N TRP A 74 -4.33 -2.00 2.84
CA TRP A 74 -5.45 -2.94 2.75
C TRP A 74 -6.67 -2.47 3.56
N THR A 75 -6.48 -2.02 4.79
CA THR A 75 -7.56 -1.49 5.63
C THR A 75 -8.13 -0.18 5.08
N HIS A 76 -7.27 0.71 4.55
CA HIS A 76 -7.73 1.92 3.87
C HIS A 76 -8.61 1.59 2.66
N ARG A 77 -8.22 0.60 1.85
CA ARG A 77 -8.99 0.11 0.70
C ARG A 77 -10.35 -0.43 1.13
N ASN A 78 -10.37 -1.24 2.19
CA ASN A 78 -11.61 -1.81 2.71
C ASN A 78 -12.55 -0.74 3.27
N GLY A 79 -12.03 0.28 3.96
CA GLY A 79 -12.87 1.39 4.44
C GLY A 79 -13.52 2.18 3.30
N ILE A 80 -12.89 2.27 2.12
CA ILE A 80 -13.51 2.91 0.95
C ILE A 80 -14.71 2.07 0.47
N ILE A 81 -14.60 0.74 0.46
CA ILE A 81 -15.64 -0.17 -0.03
C ILE A 81 -16.78 -0.35 0.95
N PHE A 82 -16.47 -0.58 2.22
CA PHE A 82 -17.46 -0.99 3.21
C PHE A 82 -18.02 0.19 4.02
N ASP A 83 -17.22 1.24 4.22
CA ASP A 83 -17.57 2.36 5.09
C ASP A 83 -17.78 3.68 4.33
N GLY A 84 -17.69 3.65 2.98
CA GLY A 84 -17.86 4.83 2.13
C GLY A 84 -16.80 5.92 2.36
N LEU A 85 -15.63 5.53 2.87
CA LEU A 85 -14.54 6.46 3.13
C LEU A 85 -13.95 7.01 1.83
N GLU A 86 -13.51 8.27 1.88
CA GLU A 86 -12.76 8.86 0.78
C GLU A 86 -11.29 8.38 0.74
N LYS A 87 -10.74 8.38 -0.47
CA LYS A 87 -9.30 8.22 -0.77
C LYS A 87 -8.50 9.29 -0.04
N SER A 88 -7.57 8.91 0.85
CA SER A 88 -6.81 9.90 1.65
C SER A 88 -5.48 9.35 2.18
N LEU A 89 -4.37 9.92 1.70
CA LEU A 89 -3.03 9.61 2.22
C LEU A 89 -2.91 9.96 3.71
N ALA A 90 -3.54 11.06 4.16
CA ALA A 90 -3.53 11.46 5.56
C ALA A 90 -4.22 10.42 6.45
N ARG A 91 -5.32 9.83 5.98
CA ARG A 91 -6.02 8.76 6.71
C ARG A 91 -5.20 7.48 6.76
N TRP A 92 -4.60 7.08 5.63
CA TRP A 92 -3.68 5.94 5.61
C TRP A 92 -2.53 6.15 6.60
N LYS A 93 -1.90 7.34 6.59
CA LYS A 93 -0.79 7.68 7.49
C LYS A 93 -1.21 7.58 8.95
N HIS A 94 -2.38 8.09 9.30
CA HIS A 94 -2.91 7.97 10.65
C HIS A 94 -3.10 6.50 11.06
N SER A 95 -3.69 5.67 10.18
CA SER A 95 -3.83 4.23 10.44
C SER A 95 -2.49 3.53 10.61
N PHE A 96 -1.50 3.85 9.77
CA PHE A 96 -0.16 3.31 9.86
C PHE A 96 0.51 3.65 11.20
N GLU A 97 0.42 4.92 11.64
CA GLU A 97 0.99 5.37 12.91
C GLU A 97 0.32 4.73 14.13
N GLU A 98 -0.99 4.46 14.07
CA GLU A 98 -1.69 3.75 15.14
C GLU A 98 -1.27 2.29 15.21
N GLU A 99 -1.18 1.59 14.08
CA GLU A 99 -0.73 0.19 14.01
C GLU A 99 0.73 0.03 14.49
N LEU A 100 1.60 1.00 14.20
CA LEU A 100 2.99 1.00 14.66
C LEU A 100 3.12 1.14 16.19
N LYS A 101 2.14 1.75 16.85
CA LYS A 101 2.11 1.92 18.33
C LYS A 101 1.54 0.71 19.05
N LEU A 102 0.85 -0.20 18.35
CA LEU A 102 0.30 -1.40 18.97
C LEU A 102 1.46 -2.33 19.40
N PRO A 103 1.44 -2.86 20.63
CA PRO A 103 2.42 -3.84 21.05
C PRO A 103 2.25 -5.12 20.22
N VAL A 104 3.33 -5.55 19.56
CA VAL A 104 3.43 -6.82 18.83
C VAL A 104 3.56 -7.98 19.81
#